data_AF-A0A164ES29-F1
#
_entry.id   AF-A0A164ES29-F1
#
_cell.length_a   1.000
_cell.length_b   1.000
_cell.length_c   1.000
_cell.angle_alpha   90.00
_cell.angle_beta   90.00
_cell.angle_gamma   90.00
#
_symmetry.space_group_name_H-M   'P 1'
#
loop_
_entity.id
_entity.type
_entity.pdbx_description
1 polymer ?
#
loop_
_entity_poly.entity_id
_entity_poly.type
_entity_poly.pdbx_seq_one_letter_code
_entity_poly.pdbx_strand_id
1 'polypeptide(L)' 'LARMLQTIECDVHKAKNERAIITAQYNGWLAASLLKLPRFAKLQAFGQTAVVIQCKAVNATFETVITPCGPQPKFNNYTI' A
#
# COMPACT_ATOMS: atom_id res chain seq x y z
N LEU A 1 23.27 -23.65 18.07
CA LEU A 1 23.12 -23.25 16.66
C LEU A 1 21.66 -23.00 16.27
N ALA A 2 20.77 -24.00 16.33
CA ALA A 2 19.35 -23.85 15.95
C ALA A 2 18.62 -22.68 16.64
N ARG A 3 18.80 -22.51 17.96
CA ARG A 3 18.21 -21.38 18.71
C ARG A 3 18.67 -20.00 18.22
N MET A 4 19.94 -19.86 17.83
CA MET A 4 20.46 -18.59 17.31
C MET A 4 19.86 -18.26 15.94
N LEU A 5 19.73 -19.27 15.06
CA LEU A 5 19.06 -19.09 13.77
C LEU A 5 17.61 -18.65 13.95
N GLN A 6 16.89 -19.28 14.90
CA GLN A 6 15.51 -18.91 15.23
C GLN A 6 15.40 -17.47 15.74
N THR A 7 16.32 -17.02 16.61
CA THR A 7 16.34 -15.63 17.09
C THR A 7 16.55 -14.65 15.94
N ILE A 8 17.52 -14.91 15.07
CA ILE A 8 17.81 -14.06 13.91
C ILE A 8 16.60 -13.98 12.98
N GLU A 9 15.93 -15.11 12.73
CA GLU A 9 14.74 -15.15 11.89
C GLU A 9 13.59 -14.31 12.50
N CYS A 10 13.34 -14.45 13.80
CA CYS A 10 12.36 -13.63 14.52
C CYS A 10 12.65 -12.12 14.41
N ASP A 11 13.93 -11.71 14.58
CA ASP A 11 14.33 -10.31 14.47
C ASP A 11 14.12 -9.77 13.05
N VAL A 12 14.43 -10.58 12.04
CA VAL A 12 14.16 -10.24 10.63
C VAL A 12 12.67 -10.07 10.38
N HIS A 13 11.83 -10.96 10.90
CA HIS A 13 10.38 -10.86 10.78
C HIS A 13 9.83 -9.61 11.46
N LYS A 14 10.31 -9.29 12.66
CA LYS A 14 9.93 -8.08 13.39
C LYS A 14 10.29 -6.82 12.62
N ALA A 15 11.53 -6.71 12.14
CA ALA A 15 11.99 -5.57 11.36
C ALA A 15 11.22 -5.43 10.03
N LYS A 16 10.87 -6.55 9.38
CA LYS A 16 10.05 -6.53 8.16
C LYS A 16 8.65 -6.01 8.44
N ASN A 17 8.04 -6.41 9.55
CA ASN A 17 6.72 -5.93 9.96
C ASN A 17 6.73 -4.43 10.28
N GLU A 18 7.68 -3.96 11.08
CA GLU A 18 7.83 -2.55 11.44
C GLU A 18 8.02 -1.66 10.20
N ARG A 19 8.87 -2.08 9.26
CA ARG A 19 9.05 -1.38 7.98
C ARG A 19 7.76 -1.31 7.18
N ALA A 20 7.03 -2.42 7.08
CA ALA A 20 5.76 -2.44 6.36
C ALA A 20 4.72 -1.51 6.99
N ILE A 21 4.63 -1.43 8.32
CA ILE A 21 3.71 -0.53 9.03
C ILE A 21 4.08 0.94 8.77
N ILE A 22 5.36 1.31 8.94
CA ILE A 22 5.83 2.68 8.69
C ILE A 22 5.57 3.06 7.23
N THR A 23 5.89 2.18 6.28
CA THR A 23 5.60 2.40 4.87
C THR A 23 4.11 2.55 4.60
N ALA A 24 3.25 1.77 5.26
CA ALA A 24 1.81 1.84 5.08
C ALA A 24 1.18 3.15 5.59
N GLN A 25 1.85 3.92 6.45
CA GLN A 25 1.38 5.23 6.91
C GLN A 25 1.38 6.28 5.79
N TYR A 26 2.28 6.16 4.80
CA TYR A 26 2.37 7.11 3.68
C TYR A 26 2.10 6.47 2.31
N ASN A 27 2.37 5.18 2.13
CA ASN A 27 2.16 4.47 0.86
C ASN A 27 1.81 2.99 1.08
N GLY A 28 0.52 2.70 1.15
CA GLY A 28 0.00 1.35 1.34
C GLY A 28 0.34 0.35 0.24
N TRP A 29 0.48 0.81 -1.01
CA TRP A 29 0.83 -0.05 -2.14
C TRP A 29 2.29 -0.47 -2.12
N LEU A 30 3.19 0.47 -1.80
CA LEU A 30 4.61 0.17 -1.59
C LEU A 30 4.79 -0.77 -0.40
N ALA A 31 4.08 -0.53 0.70
CA ALA A 31 4.13 -1.39 1.87
C ALA A 31 3.71 -2.84 1.55
N ALA A 32 2.66 -3.01 0.73
CA ALA A 32 2.24 -4.31 0.25
C ALA A 32 3.30 -5.00 -0.64
N SER A 33 4.01 -4.25 -1.48
CA SER A 33 5.08 -4.80 -2.33
C SER A 33 6.29 -5.27 -1.51
N LEU A 34 6.65 -4.56 -0.43
CA LEU A 34 7.71 -4.97 0.50
C LEU A 34 7.42 -6.32 1.17
N LEU A 35 6.14 -6.61 1.42
CA LEU A 35 5.70 -7.90 1.96
C LEU A 35 5.46 -8.96 0.87
N LYS A 36 5.63 -8.61 -0.42
CA LYS A 36 5.33 -9.47 -1.58
C LYS A 36 3.86 -9.94 -1.60
N LEU A 37 2.94 -9.06 -1.20
CA LEU A 37 1.50 -9.33 -1.29
C LEU A 37 1.03 -9.34 -2.76
N PRO A 38 -0.17 -9.89 -3.05
CA PRO A 38 -0.74 -9.88 -4.39
C PRO A 38 -0.79 -8.49 -5.01
N ARG A 39 -0.73 -8.42 -6.35
CA ARG A 39 -0.60 -7.16 -7.12
C ARG A 39 -1.69 -6.12 -6.82
N PHE A 40 -2.86 -6.54 -6.37
CA PHE A 40 -3.98 -5.66 -6.02
C PHE A 40 -4.21 -5.52 -4.51
N ALA A 41 -3.19 -5.77 -3.69
CA ALA A 41 -3.25 -5.53 -2.26
C ALA A 41 -2.57 -4.20 -1.89
N LYS A 42 -3.19 -3.44 -0.97
CA LYS A 42 -2.58 -2.32 -0.27
C LYS A 42 -2.64 -2.55 1.24
N LEU A 43 -1.66 -2.07 1.98
CA LEU A 43 -1.73 -2.00 3.43
C LEU A 43 -2.29 -0.66 3.89
N GLN A 44 -3.23 -0.68 4.81
CA GLN A 44 -3.68 0.53 5.51
C GLN A 44 -3.22 0.44 6.97
N ALA A 45 -2.36 1.36 7.38
CA ALA A 45 -1.86 1.43 8.74
C ALA A 45 -2.92 2.00 9.71
N PHE A 46 -2.94 1.44 10.91
CA PHE A 46 -3.69 1.88 12.09
C PHE A 46 -2.75 1.84 13.29
N GLY A 47 -2.04 2.94 13.53
CA GLY A 47 -1.01 3.01 14.55
C GLY A 47 0.11 1.99 14.28
N GLN A 48 0.25 1.01 15.18
CA GLN A 48 1.24 -0.09 15.08
C GLN A 48 0.70 -1.33 14.37
N THR A 49 -0.50 -1.28 13.81
CA THR A 49 -1.10 -2.38 13.06
C THR A 49 -1.36 -1.97 11.63
N ALA A 50 -1.62 -2.92 10.75
CA ALA A 50 -2.06 -2.66 9.39
C ALA A 50 -3.07 -3.72 8.95
N VAL A 51 -4.03 -3.30 8.13
CA VAL A 51 -4.95 -4.22 7.47
C VAL A 51 -4.58 -4.34 6.00
N VAL A 52 -4.76 -5.54 5.45
CA VAL A 52 -4.65 -5.77 4.01
C VAL A 52 -5.98 -5.42 3.36
N ILE A 53 -5.95 -4.52 2.40
CA ILE A 53 -7.10 -4.22 1.54
C ILE A 53 -6.81 -4.79 0.17
N GLN A 54 -7.65 -5.72 -0.25
CA GLN A 54 -7.63 -6.23 -1.61
C GLN A 54 -8.56 -5.38 -2.48
N CYS A 55 -8.03 -4.95 -3.61
CA CYS A 55 -8.75 -4.20 -4.63
C CYS A 55 -9.07 -5.12 -5.81
N LYS A 56 -10.18 -4.84 -6.49
CA LYS A 56 -10.45 -5.42 -7.80
C LYS A 56 -9.89 -4.48 -8.87
N ALA A 57 -9.17 -5.03 -9.84
CA ALA A 57 -8.82 -4.26 -11.02
C ALA A 57 -10.09 -3.86 -11.77
N VAL A 58 -10.24 -2.56 -12.03
CA VAL A 58 -11.33 -2.03 -12.86
C VAL A 58 -10.70 -1.25 -14.00
N ASN A 59 -11.23 -1.44 -15.19
CA ASN A 59 -10.88 -0.59 -16.32
C ASN A 59 -11.55 0.77 -16.10
N ALA A 60 -10.74 1.83 -16.08
CA ALA A 60 -11.18 3.19 -15.87
C ALA A 60 -10.65 4.05 -17.03
N THR A 61 -11.54 4.84 -17.63
CA THR A 61 -11.16 5.87 -18.59
C THR A 61 -11.20 7.21 -17.88
N PHE A 62 -10.13 7.98 -18.05
CA PHE A 62 -10.04 9.34 -17.52
C PHE A 62 -10.11 10.31 -18.69
N GLU A 63 -10.94 11.33 -18.54
CA GLU A 63 -11.00 12.45 -19.46
C GLU A 63 -10.26 13.64 -18.86
N THR A 64 -9.91 14.61 -19.69
CA THR A 64 -9.39 15.89 -19.22
C THR A 64 -10.44 16.96 -19.43
N VAL A 65 -10.78 17.69 -18.38
CA VAL A 65 -11.69 18.85 -18.44
C VAL A 65 -10.93 20.11 -18.06
N ILE A 66 -11.25 21.23 -18.71
CA ILE A 66 -10.67 22.53 -18.36
C ILE A 66 -11.52 23.17 -17.27
N THR A 67 -10.92 23.44 -16.13
CA THR A 67 -11.55 24.12 -14.98
C THR A 67 -10.86 25.46 -14.72
N PRO A 68 -11.38 26.31 -13.82
CA PRO A 68 -10.66 27.51 -13.37
C PRO A 68 -9.28 27.22 -12.76
N CYS A 69 -9.07 26.00 -12.27
CA CYS A 69 -7.78 25.53 -11.74
C CYS A 69 -6.88 24.91 -12.83
N GLY A 70 -7.27 24.97 -14.11
CA GLY A 70 -6.56 24.37 -15.24
C GLY A 70 -7.13 23.02 -15.69
N PRO A 71 -6.40 22.29 -16.55
CA PRO A 71 -6.77 20.93 -16.98
C PRO A 71 -6.80 19.99 -15.78
N GLN A 72 -7.94 19.36 -15.51
CA GLN A 72 -8.13 18.41 -14.42
C GLN A 72 -8.62 17.06 -14.95
N PRO A 73 -8.20 15.94 -14.34
CA PRO A 73 -8.71 14.62 -14.69
C PRO A 73 -10.15 14.45 -14.22
N LYS A 74 -11.02 13.95 -15.09
CA LYS A 74 -12.40 13.60 -14.81
C LYS A 74 -12.57 12.09 -14.89
N PHE A 75 -13.19 11.52 -13.87
CA PHE A 75 -13.57 10.11 -13.82
C PHE A 75 -15.08 10.02 -13.57
N ASN A 76 -15.82 9.44 -14.53
CA ASN A 76 -17.28 9.46 -14.55
C ASN A 76 -17.83 10.88 -14.39
N ASN A 77 -18.57 11.16 -13.31
CA ASN A 77 -19.22 12.45 -13.07
C ASN A 77 -18.45 13.33 -12.07
N TYR A 78 -17.21 12.98 -11.73
CA TYR A 78 -16.41 13.69 -10.74
C TYR A 78 -15.03 14.06 -11.30
N THR A 79 -14.56 15.25 -10.95
CA THR A 79 -13.17 15.67 -11.17
C THR A 79 -12.33 15.21 -9.98
N ILE A 80 -11.15 14.64 -10.23
CA ILE A 80 -10.22 14.10 -9.21
C ILE A 80 -9.10 15.11 -8.95
#